data_AF-A0A0D2HPV9-F1
#
_entry.id   AF-A0A0D2HPV9-F1
#
_cell.length_a   1.000
_cell.length_b   1.000
_cell.length_c   1.000
_cell.angle_alpha   90.00
_cell.angle_beta   90.00
_cell.angle_gamma   90.00
#
_symmetry.space_group_name_H-M   'P 1'
#
loop_
_entity.id
_entity.type
_entity.pdbx_description
1 polymer ?
#
loop_
_entity_poly.entity_id
_entity_poly.type
_entity_poly.pdbx_seq_one_letter_code
_entity_poly.pdbx_strand_id
1 'polypeptide(L)'
;MSIYTSWVNSLLVIRKTITEALEKGWNFGTKNMDEDQLTRSLMRRFSNSMELIRFCNSGTEAKAMALGAAINFTGKKKTLVFANGYHACTILFLKGSLKHTMNAPYDFAIAPYNDIAGTDSLINALAPNSLAARLVEPMQVSGGRIPGTVYFLRHLRELATTEKELLIFDEIMTSRLDYGGLQVALRIRPDITTIGKWTGGGMSFGAFGAREEIMEWFDPRSEKLAHAGTFNNNIVTMAAGVAGNAS
;
A
#
# COMPACT_ATOMS: atom_id res chain seq x y z
N MET A 1 -27.16 0.42 16.08
CA MET A 1 -26.72 -0.98 16.12
C MET A 1 -25.37 -1.01 16.83
N SER A 2 -25.22 -1.75 17.92
CA SER A 2 -23.96 -1.78 18.70
C SER A 2 -22.81 -2.25 17.80
N ILE A 3 -21.62 -1.67 17.98
CA ILE A 3 -20.38 -2.05 17.26
C ILE A 3 -20.13 -3.57 17.41
N TYR A 4 -20.51 -4.17 18.53
CA TYR A 4 -20.40 -5.62 18.72
C TYR A 4 -21.27 -6.44 17.76
N THR A 5 -22.47 -5.98 17.42
CA THR A 5 -23.39 -6.71 16.53
C THR A 5 -22.93 -6.66 15.07
N SER A 6 -22.31 -5.57 14.62
CA SER A 6 -21.75 -5.49 13.26
C SER A 6 -20.51 -6.37 13.08
N TRP A 7 -19.66 -6.48 14.11
CA TRP A 7 -18.48 -7.34 14.10
C TRP A 7 -18.80 -8.84 14.16
N VAL A 8 -19.80 -9.26 14.96
CA VAL A 8 -20.22 -10.67 15.00
C VAL A 8 -20.87 -11.09 13.68
N ASN A 9 -21.69 -10.22 13.09
CA ASN A 9 -22.31 -10.49 11.78
C ASN A 9 -21.26 -10.55 10.66
N SER A 10 -20.25 -9.67 10.66
CA SER A 10 -19.18 -9.73 9.67
C SER A 10 -18.35 -11.01 9.81
N LEU A 11 -18.08 -11.48 11.04
CA LEU A 11 -17.38 -12.75 11.26
C LEU A 11 -18.16 -13.97 10.77
N LEU A 12 -19.49 -13.99 10.94
CA LEU A 12 -20.33 -15.08 10.41
C LEU A 12 -20.35 -15.09 8.88
N VAL A 13 -20.45 -13.91 8.25
CA VAL A 13 -20.41 -13.77 6.79
C VAL A 13 -19.05 -14.22 6.23
N ILE A 14 -17.95 -13.78 6.85
CA ILE A 14 -16.59 -14.18 6.47
C ILE A 14 -16.40 -15.69 6.63
N ARG A 15 -16.79 -16.26 7.78
CA ARG A 15 -16.70 -17.70 8.03
C ARG A 15 -17.45 -18.50 6.97
N LYS A 16 -18.71 -18.14 6.69
CA LYS A 16 -19.53 -18.79 5.68
C LYS A 16 -18.85 -18.74 4.31
N THR A 17 -18.39 -17.57 3.91
CA THR A 17 -17.72 -17.36 2.61
C THR A 17 -16.45 -18.21 2.48
N ILE A 18 -15.64 -18.29 3.53
CA ILE A 18 -14.45 -19.14 3.56
C ILE A 18 -14.83 -20.62 3.43
N THR A 19 -15.84 -21.09 4.17
CA THR A 19 -16.32 -22.47 4.08
C THR A 19 -16.78 -22.81 2.65
N GLU A 20 -17.59 -21.95 2.04
CA GLU A 20 -18.06 -22.13 0.66
C GLU A 20 -16.91 -22.12 -0.36
N ALA A 21 -15.90 -21.28 -0.17
CA ALA A 21 -14.72 -21.25 -1.02
C ALA A 21 -13.92 -22.57 -0.93
N LEU A 22 -13.78 -23.13 0.27
CA LEU A 22 -13.09 -24.41 0.48
C LEU A 22 -13.85 -25.59 -0.14
N GLU A 23 -15.18 -25.57 -0.10
CA GLU A 23 -16.03 -26.62 -0.69
C GLU A 23 -15.99 -26.65 -2.22
N LYS A 24 -15.77 -25.49 -2.87
CA LYS A 24 -15.65 -25.37 -4.34
C LYS A 24 -14.28 -25.79 -4.88
N GLY A 25 -13.31 -26.02 -4.00
CA GLY A 25 -11.93 -26.29 -4.35
C GLY A 25 -11.04 -25.06 -4.22
N TRP A 26 -9.74 -25.32 -4.11
CA TRP A 26 -8.70 -24.35 -3.78
C TRP A 26 -7.41 -24.71 -4.54
N ASN A 27 -6.55 -23.71 -4.76
CA ASN A 27 -5.30 -23.83 -5.53
C ASN A 27 -5.49 -24.21 -7.01
N PHE A 28 -6.43 -23.56 -7.70
CA PHE A 28 -6.76 -23.83 -9.10
C PHE A 28 -5.60 -23.64 -10.10
N GLY A 29 -4.52 -22.93 -9.73
CA GLY A 29 -3.43 -22.59 -10.65
C GLY A 29 -3.84 -21.66 -11.80
N THR A 30 -5.03 -21.05 -11.72
CA THR A 30 -5.60 -20.16 -12.73
C THR A 30 -6.41 -19.03 -12.08
N LYS A 31 -6.95 -18.15 -12.91
CA LYS A 31 -7.83 -17.04 -12.52
C LYS A 31 -9.12 -17.56 -11.90
N ASN A 32 -9.69 -16.79 -10.97
CA ASN A 32 -11.00 -17.09 -10.37
C ASN A 32 -11.91 -15.87 -10.37
N MET A 33 -13.24 -16.08 -10.27
CA MET A 33 -14.21 -14.99 -10.35
C MET A 33 -14.11 -13.98 -9.20
N ASP A 34 -13.74 -14.43 -8.00
CA ASP A 34 -13.65 -13.57 -6.82
C ASP A 34 -12.50 -12.56 -6.94
N GLU A 35 -11.47 -12.87 -7.75
CA GLU A 35 -10.37 -11.95 -8.03
C GLU A 35 -10.84 -10.68 -8.75
N ASP A 36 -11.73 -10.80 -9.75
CA ASP A 36 -12.30 -9.66 -10.49
C ASP A 36 -13.26 -8.88 -9.59
N GLN A 37 -14.08 -9.58 -8.80
CA GLN A 37 -15.02 -8.94 -7.90
C GLN A 37 -14.32 -8.11 -6.82
N LEU A 38 -13.29 -8.68 -6.17
CA LEU A 38 -12.49 -7.95 -5.18
C LEU A 38 -11.76 -6.76 -5.81
N THR A 39 -11.18 -6.97 -7.00
CA THR A 39 -10.52 -5.92 -7.78
C THR A 39 -11.46 -4.72 -8.00
N ARG A 40 -12.66 -4.95 -8.54
CA ARG A 40 -13.65 -3.90 -8.78
C ARG A 40 -14.09 -3.21 -7.49
N SER A 41 -14.26 -3.97 -6.41
CA SER A 41 -14.65 -3.42 -5.11
C SER A 41 -13.60 -2.45 -4.58
N LEU A 42 -12.33 -2.86 -4.59
CA LEU A 42 -11.22 -2.04 -4.09
C LEU A 42 -10.93 -0.84 -4.99
N MET A 43 -10.95 -1.01 -6.32
CA MET A 43 -10.77 0.10 -7.26
C MET A 43 -11.88 1.16 -7.13
N ARG A 44 -13.13 0.74 -6.90
CA ARG A 44 -14.22 1.68 -6.62
C ARG A 44 -13.97 2.46 -5.33
N ARG A 45 -13.55 1.75 -4.28
CA ARG A 45 -13.28 2.30 -2.95
C ARG A 45 -12.12 3.30 -2.96
N PHE A 46 -11.02 2.97 -3.65
CA PHE A 46 -9.82 3.81 -3.79
C PHE A 46 -9.74 4.49 -5.17
N SER A 47 -10.89 4.89 -5.73
CA SER A 47 -11.01 5.42 -7.10
C SER A 47 -10.24 6.72 -7.34
N ASN A 48 -9.81 7.40 -6.28
CA ASN A 48 -8.97 8.58 -6.38
C ASN A 48 -7.50 8.26 -6.70
N SER A 49 -7.00 7.03 -6.50
CA SER A 49 -5.58 6.69 -6.73
C SER A 49 -5.31 5.33 -7.36
N MET A 50 -6.24 4.37 -7.27
CA MET A 50 -6.08 3.02 -7.82
C MET A 50 -6.92 2.83 -9.08
N GLU A 51 -6.33 3.14 -10.24
CA GLU A 51 -6.93 2.83 -11.55
C GLU A 51 -6.72 1.36 -11.92
N LEU A 52 -5.62 0.76 -11.46
CA LEU A 52 -5.36 -0.67 -11.55
C LEU A 52 -4.73 -1.16 -10.24
N ILE A 53 -4.87 -2.44 -9.93
CA ILE A 53 -4.40 -3.06 -8.68
C ILE A 53 -3.79 -4.44 -8.95
N ARG A 54 -2.81 -4.83 -8.12
CA ARG A 54 -2.31 -6.21 -8.04
C ARG A 54 -2.25 -6.68 -6.59
N PHE A 55 -2.62 -7.93 -6.38
CA PHE A 55 -2.62 -8.57 -5.06
C PHE A 55 -1.26 -9.18 -4.72
N CYS A 56 -0.95 -9.16 -3.43
CA CYS A 56 0.21 -9.74 -2.79
C CYS A 56 -0.26 -10.52 -1.54
N ASN A 57 0.67 -11.22 -0.89
CA ASN A 57 0.37 -12.06 0.27
C ASN A 57 0.53 -11.32 1.59
N SER A 58 1.16 -10.14 1.56
CA SER A 58 1.37 -9.30 2.73
C SER A 58 1.52 -7.84 2.38
N GLY A 59 1.36 -6.97 3.39
CA GLY A 59 1.72 -5.56 3.26
C GLY A 59 3.21 -5.33 2.96
N THR A 60 4.08 -6.24 3.42
CA THR A 60 5.53 -6.21 3.12
C THR A 60 5.77 -6.33 1.61
N GLU A 61 5.15 -7.34 0.98
CA GLU A 61 5.26 -7.56 -0.46
C GLU A 61 4.67 -6.38 -1.24
N ALA A 62 3.48 -5.89 -0.84
CA ALA A 62 2.88 -4.73 -1.50
C ALA A 62 3.82 -3.51 -1.55
N LYS A 63 4.57 -3.27 -0.46
CA LYS A 63 5.53 -2.16 -0.37
C LYS A 63 6.82 -2.42 -1.12
N ALA A 64 7.32 -3.66 -1.09
CA ALA A 64 8.46 -4.05 -1.94
C ALA A 64 8.13 -3.86 -3.42
N MET A 65 6.92 -4.28 -3.86
CA MET A 65 6.47 -4.11 -5.24
C MET A 65 6.27 -2.63 -5.60
N ALA A 66 5.70 -1.82 -4.70
CA ALA A 66 5.53 -0.39 -4.92
C ALA A 66 6.89 0.35 -5.07
N LEU A 67 7.88 0.01 -4.23
CA LEU A 67 9.23 0.57 -4.35
C LEU A 67 9.92 0.13 -5.66
N GLY A 68 9.83 -1.16 -5.98
CA GLY A 68 10.34 -1.69 -7.26
C GLY A 68 9.71 -1.01 -8.46
N ALA A 69 8.38 -0.81 -8.45
CA ALA A 69 7.68 -0.07 -9.49
C ALA A 69 8.20 1.36 -9.62
N ALA A 70 8.31 2.09 -8.50
CA ALA A 70 8.74 3.48 -8.54
C ALA A 70 10.18 3.67 -9.02
N ILE A 71 11.10 2.82 -8.55
CA ILE A 71 12.51 2.84 -8.97
C ILE A 71 12.62 2.62 -10.48
N ASN A 72 11.94 1.61 -11.01
CA ASN A 72 12.03 1.28 -12.43
C ASN A 72 11.27 2.28 -13.32
N PHE A 73 10.09 2.72 -12.89
CA PHE A 73 9.27 3.67 -13.64
C PHE A 73 9.95 5.04 -13.78
N THR A 74 10.63 5.50 -12.72
CA THR A 74 11.33 6.80 -12.73
C THR A 74 12.78 6.71 -13.23
N GLY A 75 13.38 5.52 -13.22
CA GLY A 75 14.82 5.32 -13.49
C GLY A 75 15.74 5.82 -12.38
N LYS A 76 15.19 6.20 -11.23
CA LYS A 76 15.92 6.74 -10.07
C LYS A 76 16.05 5.67 -8.99
N LYS A 77 17.01 5.81 -8.06
CA LYS A 77 17.33 4.75 -7.10
C LYS A 77 16.90 5.02 -5.66
N LYS A 78 16.93 6.29 -5.25
CA LYS A 78 16.79 6.64 -3.83
C LYS A 78 15.32 6.81 -3.45
N THR A 79 14.95 6.42 -2.24
CA THR A 79 13.59 6.63 -1.71
C THR A 79 13.66 7.46 -0.44
N LEU A 80 12.87 8.54 -0.40
CA LEU A 80 12.65 9.30 0.82
C LEU A 80 11.66 8.56 1.73
N VAL A 81 12.05 8.36 2.98
CA VAL A 81 11.27 7.72 4.05
C VAL A 81 11.37 8.57 5.30
N PHE A 82 10.63 8.23 6.35
CA PHE A 82 10.53 9.10 7.52
C PHE A 82 10.91 8.40 8.81
N ALA A 83 11.57 9.14 9.70
CA ALA A 83 11.87 8.70 11.06
C ALA A 83 10.59 8.24 11.78
N ASN A 84 10.68 7.15 12.53
CA ASN A 84 9.56 6.43 13.15
C ASN A 84 8.57 5.75 12.17
N GLY A 85 8.87 5.72 10.87
CA GLY A 85 8.06 4.99 9.89
C GLY A 85 8.16 3.47 10.06
N TYR A 86 7.05 2.76 9.87
CA TYR A 86 7.00 1.31 9.82
C TYR A 86 6.32 0.85 8.53
N HIS A 87 7.13 0.47 7.55
CA HIS A 87 6.70 0.01 6.24
C HIS A 87 6.84 -1.51 6.06
N ALA A 88 6.93 -2.26 7.17
CA ALA A 88 7.04 -3.72 7.35
C ALA A 88 8.35 -4.14 8.03
N CYS A 89 8.50 -5.44 8.29
CA CYS A 89 9.68 -6.02 8.95
C CYS A 89 11.00 -5.82 8.18
N THR A 90 10.95 -5.55 6.87
CA THR A 90 12.13 -5.30 6.03
C THR A 90 12.22 -3.86 5.52
N ILE A 91 11.38 -2.96 6.02
CA ILE A 91 11.40 -1.53 5.70
C ILE A 91 10.90 -0.76 6.94
N LEU A 92 11.75 -0.60 7.95
CA LEU A 92 11.38 0.11 9.18
C LEU A 92 12.44 1.11 9.63
N PHE A 93 11.97 2.19 10.26
CA PHE A 93 12.77 3.33 10.70
C PHE A 93 12.41 3.74 12.16
N LEU A 94 11.97 2.77 12.97
CA LEU A 94 11.56 2.97 14.36
C LEU A 94 12.75 3.31 15.26
N LYS A 95 12.59 4.30 16.14
CA LYS A 95 13.60 4.65 17.14
C LYS A 95 13.89 3.46 18.05
N GLY A 96 15.16 3.10 18.20
CA GLY A 96 15.59 2.00 19.08
C GLY A 96 15.32 0.60 18.52
N SER A 97 14.79 0.44 17.30
CA SER A 97 14.89 -0.86 16.63
C SER A 97 16.38 -1.18 16.51
N LEU A 98 16.80 -2.33 17.06
CA LEU A 98 18.13 -2.92 16.86
C LEU A 98 18.54 -2.60 15.43
N LYS A 99 19.60 -1.81 15.26
CA LYS A 99 20.15 -1.24 14.00
C LYS A 99 19.45 -1.83 12.79
N HIS A 100 18.79 -1.05 11.92
CA HIS A 100 18.01 -1.42 10.72
C HIS A 100 18.56 -2.55 9.80
N THR A 101 19.01 -3.67 10.35
CA THR A 101 19.88 -4.70 9.75
C THR A 101 19.09 -5.64 8.87
N MET A 102 17.77 -5.69 9.09
CA MET A 102 16.83 -6.46 8.30
C MET A 102 16.16 -5.62 7.21
N ASN A 103 16.46 -4.31 7.12
CA ASN A 103 15.95 -3.53 6.00
C ASN A 103 16.53 -4.11 4.70
N ALA A 104 15.65 -4.29 3.72
CA ALA A 104 16.09 -4.60 2.37
C ALA A 104 17.06 -3.50 1.90
N PRO A 105 18.11 -3.84 1.12
CA PRO A 105 19.22 -2.94 0.79
C PRO A 105 18.86 -1.90 -0.28
N TYR A 106 17.68 -1.27 -0.16
CA TYR A 106 17.33 -0.10 -0.94
C TYR A 106 18.07 1.14 -0.42
N ASP A 107 18.24 2.11 -1.29
CA ASP A 107 18.88 3.37 -0.96
C ASP A 107 17.86 4.34 -0.36
N PHE A 108 17.87 4.49 0.97
CA PHE A 108 16.90 5.31 1.70
C PHE A 108 17.52 6.62 2.19
N ALA A 109 16.79 7.73 2.02
CA ALA A 109 17.03 8.99 2.73
C ALA A 109 15.96 9.14 3.83
N ILE A 110 16.38 9.25 5.09
CA ILE A 110 15.45 9.29 6.23
C ILE A 110 15.24 10.74 6.69
N ALA A 111 14.07 11.29 6.40
CA ALA A 111 13.64 12.63 6.78
C ALA A 111 12.90 12.65 8.14
N PRO A 112 12.85 13.80 8.83
CA PRO A 112 11.96 13.97 9.98
C PRO A 112 10.49 14.02 9.54
N TYR A 113 9.63 13.22 10.20
CA TYR A 113 8.18 13.23 9.93
C TYR A 113 7.54 14.51 10.48
N ASN A 114 6.60 15.12 9.73
CA ASN A 114 5.93 16.39 10.08
C ASN A 114 6.84 17.63 10.17
N ASP A 115 8.07 17.57 9.66
CA ASP A 115 8.98 18.71 9.59
C ASP A 115 9.33 19.02 8.13
N ILE A 116 8.67 20.05 7.60
CA ILE A 116 8.85 20.50 6.20
C ILE A 116 10.26 21.05 6.00
N ALA A 117 10.74 21.93 6.88
CA ALA A 117 12.04 22.58 6.72
C ALA A 117 13.19 21.56 6.80
N GLY A 118 13.10 20.60 7.74
CA GLY A 118 14.07 19.51 7.85
C GLY A 118 14.02 18.55 6.65
N THR A 119 12.82 18.26 6.13
CA THR A 119 12.65 17.46 4.91
C THR A 119 13.28 18.14 3.69
N ASP A 120 13.02 19.43 3.49
CA ASP A 120 13.56 20.20 2.37
C ASP A 120 15.08 20.33 2.45
N SER A 121 15.59 20.60 3.65
CA SER A 121 17.04 20.66 3.88
C SER A 121 17.73 19.35 3.53
N LEU A 122 17.13 18.20 3.90
CA LEU A 122 17.67 16.89 3.52
C LEU A 122 17.61 16.69 2.01
N ILE A 123 16.47 16.96 1.37
CA ILE A 123 16.29 16.78 -0.09
C ILE A 123 17.31 17.62 -0.87
N ASN A 124 17.50 18.88 -0.49
CA ASN A 124 18.45 19.80 -1.14
C ASN A 124 19.92 19.37 -1.00
N ALA A 125 20.25 18.57 0.02
CA ALA A 125 21.58 18.01 0.20
C ALA A 125 21.82 16.72 -0.60
N LEU A 126 20.77 16.13 -1.18
CA LEU A 126 20.89 14.94 -2.03
C LEU A 126 21.36 15.32 -3.44
N ALA A 127 21.88 14.34 -4.16
CA ALA A 127 22.15 14.50 -5.58
C ALA A 127 20.85 14.90 -6.31
N PRO A 128 20.88 15.92 -7.19
CA PRO A 128 19.70 16.33 -7.95
C PRO A 128 19.07 15.16 -8.72
N ASN A 129 17.74 15.14 -8.80
CA ASN A 129 16.98 14.14 -9.56
C ASN A 129 17.25 12.66 -9.14
N SER A 130 17.69 12.40 -7.90
CA SER A 130 18.08 11.06 -7.44
C SER A 130 16.96 10.26 -6.76
N LEU A 131 15.89 10.91 -6.33
CA LEU A 131 14.77 10.31 -5.59
C LEU A 131 13.71 9.73 -6.55
N ALA A 132 13.47 8.43 -6.48
CA ALA A 132 12.42 7.73 -7.20
C ALA A 132 11.05 7.95 -6.56
N ALA A 133 11.00 7.94 -5.23
CA ALA A 133 9.76 7.97 -4.50
C ALA A 133 9.89 8.59 -3.11
N ARG A 134 8.74 9.04 -2.61
CA ARG A 134 8.49 9.43 -1.21
C ARG A 134 7.50 8.42 -0.63
N LEU A 135 7.98 7.50 0.22
CA LEU A 135 7.16 6.50 0.89
C LEU A 135 6.77 7.00 2.28
N VAL A 136 5.46 7.14 2.53
CA VAL A 136 4.95 7.76 3.75
C VAL A 136 3.67 7.10 4.23
N GLU A 137 3.54 6.88 5.55
CA GLU A 137 2.26 6.60 6.19
C GLU A 137 1.50 7.93 6.34
N PRO A 138 0.23 8.06 5.90
CA PRO A 138 -0.56 9.26 6.19
C PRO A 138 -0.77 9.52 7.70
N MET A 139 -0.66 8.47 8.51
CA MET A 139 -0.53 8.52 9.97
C MET A 139 0.38 7.38 10.41
N GLN A 140 1.50 7.69 11.07
CA GLN A 140 2.40 6.66 11.61
C GLN A 140 1.74 5.93 12.76
N VAL A 141 1.41 4.65 12.58
CA VAL A 141 0.71 3.91 13.65
C VAL A 141 1.70 3.27 14.61
N SER A 142 2.61 2.45 14.10
CA SER A 142 3.63 1.76 14.91
C SER A 142 4.66 2.75 15.47
N GLY A 143 4.88 3.86 14.78
CA GLY A 143 5.76 4.96 15.20
C GLY A 143 5.23 5.82 16.34
N GLY A 144 4.01 5.58 16.82
CA GLY A 144 3.44 6.30 17.96
C GLY A 144 2.04 6.89 17.76
N ARG A 145 1.29 6.46 16.72
CA ARG A 145 -0.04 6.98 16.37
C ARG A 145 -0.01 8.49 16.10
N ILE A 146 0.95 8.91 15.28
CA ILE A 146 1.24 10.31 14.97
C ILE A 146 0.60 10.64 13.62
N PRO A 147 -0.46 11.47 13.58
CA PRO A 147 -1.05 11.92 12.31
C PRO A 147 -0.07 12.77 11.52
N GLY A 148 0.02 12.52 10.21
CA GLY A 148 0.67 13.45 9.30
C GLY A 148 -0.17 14.71 9.19
N THR A 149 0.44 15.88 9.35
CA THR A 149 -0.28 17.13 9.14
C THR A 149 -0.65 17.25 7.67
N VAL A 150 -1.82 17.84 7.38
CA VAL A 150 -2.27 18.07 5.99
C VAL A 150 -1.23 18.88 5.21
N TYR A 151 -0.62 19.89 5.85
CA TYR A 151 0.41 20.72 5.22
C TYR A 151 1.63 19.91 4.82
N PHE A 152 2.14 19.06 5.72
CA PHE A 152 3.27 18.20 5.44
C PHE A 152 2.97 17.21 4.30
N LEU A 153 1.83 16.52 4.34
CA LEU A 153 1.48 15.53 3.31
C LEU A 153 1.20 16.18 1.95
N ARG A 154 0.63 17.39 1.91
CA ARG A 154 0.45 18.17 0.67
C ARG A 154 1.79 18.62 0.10
N HIS A 155 2.70 19.08 0.96
CA HIS A 155 4.05 19.45 0.57
C HIS A 155 4.78 18.28 -0.11
N LEU A 156 4.71 17.07 0.47
CA LEU A 156 5.29 15.87 -0.14
C LEU A 156 4.67 15.54 -1.51
N ARG A 157 3.36 15.77 -1.68
CA ARG A 157 2.67 15.59 -2.96
C ARG A 157 3.14 16.58 -4.00
N GLU A 158 3.23 17.86 -3.65
CA GLU A 158 3.67 18.94 -4.53
C GLU A 158 5.11 18.69 -4.99
N LEU A 159 6.01 18.35 -4.05
CA LEU A 159 7.38 17.98 -4.38
C LEU A 159 7.46 16.75 -5.29
N ALA A 160 6.65 15.71 -5.06
CA ALA A 160 6.63 14.52 -5.92
C ALA A 160 6.25 14.87 -7.36
N THR A 161 5.28 15.76 -7.54
CA THR A 161 4.89 16.24 -8.86
C THR A 161 6.01 17.05 -9.51
N THR A 162 6.56 18.05 -8.82
CA THR A 162 7.56 18.98 -9.38
C THR A 162 8.87 18.28 -9.72
N GLU A 163 9.32 17.37 -8.85
CA GLU A 163 10.61 16.67 -8.99
C GLU A 163 10.50 15.38 -9.84
N LYS A 164 9.31 15.10 -10.40
CA LYS A 164 9.02 13.89 -11.19
C LYS A 164 9.38 12.61 -10.43
N GLU A 165 8.86 12.49 -9.21
CA GLU A 165 8.99 11.35 -8.33
C GLU A 165 7.60 10.79 -8.02
N LEU A 166 7.54 9.60 -7.42
CA LEU A 166 6.26 9.02 -7.02
C LEU A 166 5.98 9.23 -5.53
N LEU A 167 4.80 9.74 -5.20
CA LEU A 167 4.28 9.69 -3.84
C LEU A 167 3.64 8.32 -3.60
N ILE A 168 4.16 7.58 -2.62
CA ILE A 168 3.62 6.29 -2.20
C ILE A 168 2.98 6.44 -0.82
N PHE A 169 1.68 6.23 -0.74
CA PHE A 169 1.00 6.13 0.56
C PHE A 169 0.95 4.69 1.06
N ASP A 170 1.52 4.48 2.25
CA ASP A 170 1.33 3.29 3.05
C ASP A 170 0.01 3.38 3.81
N GLU A 171 -1.05 2.83 3.20
CA GLU A 171 -2.39 2.80 3.77
C GLU A 171 -2.74 1.41 4.35
N ILE A 172 -1.74 0.58 4.67
CA ILE A 172 -1.93 -0.72 5.32
C ILE A 172 -2.78 -0.59 6.59
N MET A 173 -2.60 0.50 7.34
CA MET A 173 -3.42 0.82 8.51
C MET A 173 -4.48 1.87 8.23
N THR A 174 -4.12 2.96 7.56
CA THR A 174 -4.95 4.17 7.45
C THR A 174 -6.10 4.03 6.44
N SER A 175 -6.09 3.00 5.60
CA SER A 175 -7.19 2.67 4.68
C SER A 175 -8.56 2.48 5.34
N ARG A 176 -8.59 2.22 6.66
CA ARG A 176 -9.84 2.06 7.43
C ARG A 176 -10.41 3.36 7.99
N LEU A 177 -9.68 4.47 7.87
CA LEU A 177 -10.03 5.74 8.53
C LEU A 177 -11.03 6.58 7.72
N ASP A 178 -11.30 6.19 6.48
CA ASP A 178 -12.38 6.69 5.64
C ASP A 178 -12.81 5.55 4.70
N TYR A 179 -13.92 5.71 3.96
CA TYR A 179 -14.29 4.78 2.90
C TYR A 179 -13.13 4.60 1.91
N GLY A 180 -12.59 5.68 1.35
CA GLY A 180 -11.44 5.60 0.43
C GLY A 180 -10.06 5.65 1.09
N GLY A 181 -9.97 5.41 2.40
CA GLY A 181 -8.74 5.60 3.18
C GLY A 181 -8.42 7.06 3.49
N LEU A 182 -7.35 7.26 4.26
CA LEU A 182 -7.02 8.59 4.77
C LEU A 182 -6.65 9.56 3.63
N GLN A 183 -6.20 9.06 2.47
CA GLN A 183 -6.01 9.86 1.26
C GLN A 183 -7.28 10.63 0.81
N VAL A 184 -8.47 10.03 0.92
CA VAL A 184 -9.72 10.68 0.53
C VAL A 184 -10.10 11.75 1.55
N ALA A 185 -10.02 11.44 2.84
CA ALA A 185 -10.26 12.39 3.92
C ALA A 185 -9.33 13.62 3.82
N LEU A 186 -8.06 13.40 3.48
CA LEU A 186 -7.06 14.47 3.31
C LEU A 186 -7.17 15.20 1.97
N ARG A 187 -7.88 14.62 1.00
CA ARG A 187 -7.95 15.06 -0.41
C ARG A 187 -6.57 15.16 -1.04
N ILE A 188 -5.73 14.16 -0.80
CA ILE A 188 -4.38 14.06 -1.37
C ILE A 188 -4.30 12.76 -2.17
N ARG A 189 -3.99 12.86 -3.46
CA ARG A 189 -3.86 11.71 -4.36
C ARG A 189 -2.40 11.23 -4.40
N PRO A 190 -2.05 10.07 -3.83
CA PRO A 190 -0.76 9.43 -4.08
C PRO A 190 -0.71 8.86 -5.50
N ASP A 191 0.50 8.56 -5.97
CA ASP A 191 0.72 7.90 -7.26
C ASP A 191 0.56 6.38 -7.13
N ILE A 192 0.99 5.84 -5.98
CA ILE A 192 0.84 4.44 -5.61
C ILE A 192 0.26 4.40 -4.19
N THR A 193 -0.76 3.58 -3.99
CA THR A 193 -1.30 3.25 -2.67
C THR A 193 -1.01 1.79 -2.37
N THR A 194 -0.57 1.49 -1.15
CA THR A 194 -0.47 0.11 -0.64
C THR A 194 -1.53 -0.15 0.43
N ILE A 195 -2.21 -1.29 0.35
CA ILE A 195 -3.28 -1.71 1.26
C ILE A 195 -3.08 -3.15 1.72
N GLY A 196 -3.70 -3.52 2.83
CA GLY A 196 -3.41 -4.74 3.57
C GLY A 196 -4.35 -4.97 4.74
N LYS A 197 -4.00 -5.93 5.59
CA LYS A 197 -4.72 -6.25 6.84
C LYS A 197 -6.21 -6.54 6.58
N TRP A 198 -7.08 -5.62 6.96
CA TRP A 198 -8.52 -5.84 7.00
C TRP A 198 -9.12 -5.99 5.60
N THR A 199 -8.48 -5.42 4.56
CA THR A 199 -8.95 -5.48 3.17
C THR A 199 -8.99 -6.90 2.61
N GLY A 200 -8.25 -7.84 3.20
CA GLY A 200 -8.31 -9.26 2.85
C GLY A 200 -9.33 -10.08 3.64
N GLY A 201 -10.27 -9.43 4.35
CA GLY A 201 -11.27 -10.14 5.16
C GLY A 201 -10.68 -10.92 6.33
N GLY A 202 -9.48 -10.56 6.79
CA GLY A 202 -8.76 -11.25 7.86
C GLY A 202 -7.80 -12.35 7.39
N MET A 203 -7.71 -12.62 6.08
CA MET A 203 -6.77 -13.59 5.50
C MET A 203 -5.42 -12.93 5.15
N SER A 204 -4.44 -13.73 4.73
CA SER A 204 -3.18 -13.20 4.19
C SER A 204 -3.46 -12.33 2.97
N PHE A 205 -3.07 -11.06 3.04
CA PHE A 205 -3.38 -10.09 2.00
C PHE A 205 -2.42 -8.90 2.04
N GLY A 206 -2.03 -8.47 0.86
CA GLY A 206 -1.58 -7.14 0.54
C GLY A 206 -2.03 -6.79 -0.87
N ALA A 207 -2.01 -5.51 -1.21
CA ALA A 207 -2.13 -5.08 -2.59
C ALA A 207 -1.43 -3.74 -2.76
N PHE A 208 -0.99 -3.49 -3.98
CA PHE A 208 -0.60 -2.16 -4.41
C PHE A 208 -1.42 -1.80 -5.64
N GLY A 209 -1.87 -0.55 -5.69
CA GLY A 209 -2.59 0.01 -6.81
C GLY A 209 -2.07 1.39 -7.12
N ALA A 210 -2.17 1.77 -8.39
CA ALA A 210 -1.65 3.03 -8.89
C ALA A 210 -2.45 3.48 -10.12
N ARG A 211 -2.07 4.64 -10.66
CA ARG A 211 -2.52 5.10 -11.99
C ARG A 211 -2.09 4.12 -13.09
N GLU A 212 -2.88 4.07 -14.15
CA GLU A 212 -2.76 3.12 -15.26
C GLU A 212 -1.35 3.10 -15.86
N GLU A 213 -0.77 4.28 -16.15
CA GLU A 213 0.56 4.39 -16.76
C GLU A 213 1.69 3.70 -15.97
N ILE A 214 1.57 3.59 -14.64
CA ILE A 214 2.52 2.84 -13.80
C ILE A 214 2.20 1.35 -13.84
N MET A 215 0.91 1.01 -13.71
CA MET A 215 0.47 -0.39 -13.61
C MET A 215 0.60 -1.16 -14.93
N GLU A 216 0.54 -0.47 -16.08
CA GLU A 216 0.80 -1.05 -17.40
C GLU A 216 2.21 -1.64 -17.53
N TRP A 217 3.19 -1.20 -16.74
CA TRP A 217 4.51 -1.83 -16.70
C TRP A 217 4.47 -3.26 -16.16
N PHE A 218 3.43 -3.62 -15.40
CA PHE A 218 3.17 -4.99 -14.95
C PHE A 218 2.28 -5.79 -15.90
N ASP A 219 1.88 -5.21 -17.04
CA ASP A 219 1.22 -5.97 -18.09
C ASP A 219 2.21 -7.04 -18.60
N PRO A 220 1.87 -8.34 -18.53
CA PRO A 220 2.73 -9.41 -19.02
C PRO A 220 3.13 -9.25 -20.50
N ARG A 221 2.37 -8.49 -21.28
CA ARG A 221 2.65 -8.18 -22.70
C ARG A 221 3.70 -7.09 -22.90
N SER A 222 3.96 -6.28 -21.86
CA SER A 222 4.91 -5.17 -21.91
C SER A 222 6.35 -5.59 -21.63
N GLU A 223 6.54 -6.74 -20.96
CA GLU A 223 7.84 -7.29 -20.50
C GLU A 223 8.69 -6.34 -19.63
N LYS A 224 8.11 -5.26 -19.07
CA LYS A 224 8.86 -4.26 -18.28
C LYS A 224 9.08 -4.67 -16.82
N LEU A 225 8.03 -5.14 -16.15
CA LEU A 225 8.08 -5.57 -14.75
C LEU A 225 7.37 -6.92 -14.56
N ALA A 226 7.97 -7.77 -13.74
CA ALA A 226 7.37 -9.04 -13.33
C ALA A 226 6.80 -8.93 -11.91
N HIS A 227 5.62 -9.51 -11.71
CA HIS A 227 5.04 -9.71 -10.38
C HIS A 227 4.36 -11.08 -10.32
N ALA A 228 5.12 -12.06 -9.83
CA ALA A 228 4.64 -13.40 -9.53
C ALA A 228 4.30 -13.54 -8.05
N GLY A 229 3.59 -14.62 -7.72
CA GLY A 229 3.30 -15.01 -6.34
C GLY A 229 2.21 -16.07 -6.32
N THR A 230 2.54 -17.23 -5.74
CA THR A 230 1.70 -18.44 -5.78
C THR A 230 0.30 -18.21 -5.23
N PHE A 231 0.19 -17.39 -4.18
CA PHE A 231 -1.07 -17.18 -3.44
C PHE A 231 -1.68 -15.80 -3.66
N ASN A 232 -1.16 -15.01 -4.62
CA ASN A 232 -1.62 -13.65 -4.87
C ASN A 232 -3.13 -13.60 -5.14
N ASN A 233 -3.67 -14.57 -5.87
CA ASN A 233 -5.10 -14.68 -6.18
C ASN A 233 -5.78 -15.87 -5.49
N ASN A 234 -5.27 -16.33 -4.34
CA ASN A 234 -5.85 -17.50 -3.67
C ASN A 234 -7.35 -17.27 -3.33
N ILE A 235 -8.19 -18.26 -3.62
CA ILE A 235 -9.66 -18.12 -3.56
C ILE A 235 -10.16 -17.75 -2.17
N VAL A 236 -9.50 -18.23 -1.11
CA VAL A 236 -9.91 -17.98 0.27
C VAL A 236 -9.76 -16.49 0.61
N THR A 237 -8.61 -15.90 0.28
CA THR A 237 -8.40 -14.45 0.45
C THR A 237 -9.33 -13.64 -0.46
N MET A 238 -9.50 -14.04 -1.73
CA MET A 238 -10.34 -13.29 -2.66
C MET A 238 -11.79 -13.24 -2.16
N ALA A 239 -12.36 -14.39 -1.82
CA ALA A 239 -13.74 -14.50 -1.33
C ALA A 239 -13.93 -13.78 0.02
N ALA A 240 -13.02 -13.99 0.98
CA ALA A 240 -13.07 -13.28 2.26
C ALA A 240 -12.93 -11.76 2.08
N GLY A 241 -12.08 -11.32 1.15
CA GLY A 241 -11.92 -9.92 0.78
C GLY A 241 -13.22 -9.33 0.21
N VAL A 242 -13.89 -10.02 -0.72
CA VAL A 242 -15.19 -9.57 -1.26
C VAL A 242 -16.19 -9.37 -0.12
N ALA A 243 -16.35 -10.38 0.73
CA ALA A 243 -17.27 -10.32 1.86
C ALA A 243 -16.91 -9.22 2.87
N GLY A 244 -15.62 -9.02 3.16
CA GLY A 244 -15.14 -8.04 4.13
C GLY A 244 -15.21 -6.59 3.65
N ASN A 245 -15.30 -6.39 2.33
CA ASN A 245 -15.42 -5.07 1.71
C ASN A 245 -16.83 -4.79 1.13
N ALA A 246 -17.77 -5.72 1.29
CA ALA A 246 -19.17 -5.50 0.93
C ALA A 246 -19.78 -4.47 1.89
N SER A 247 -19.82 -3.22 1.47
CA SER A 247 -20.43 -2.08 2.17
C SER A 247 -21.03 -1.12 1.15
#